data_AF-A0A944YUJ7-F1
#
_entry.id   AF-A0A944YUJ7-F1
#
_cell.length_a   1.000
_cell.length_b   1.000
_cell.length_c   1.000
_cell.angle_alpha   90.00
_cell.angle_beta   90.00
_cell.angle_gamma   90.00
#
_symmetry.space_group_name_H-M   'P 1'
#
loop_
_entity.id
_entity.type
_entity.pdbx_description
1 polymer ?
#
loop_
_entity_poly.entity_id
_entity_poly.type
_entity_poly.pdbx_seq_one_letter_code
_entity_poly.pdbx_strand_id
1 'polypeptide(L)'
;MFKDEINEFAEESANYIAKAIYTTILNDTDNFLNQNVDEDTFLICSQLMKYKINPGRITELFLLNKPANEIRFVGEVLSTIETYDKDQILFMHADVDMLKRNRVDHEGNSKLTRWVKGTHNVKVTVLYHQVVKKRYRISLRSNYINVNKIAVKYGGGGHKKASGCEMKGSLEELKTTLLEDIREQL
;
A
#
# COMPACT_ATOMS: atom_id res chain seq x y z
N MET A 1 -3.95 -27.37 5.61
CA MET A 1 -4.78 -26.65 6.59
C MET A 1 -6.22 -26.38 6.11
N PHE A 2 -6.54 -26.47 4.81
CA PHE A 2 -7.93 -26.24 4.32
C PHE A 2 -8.43 -27.32 3.37
N LYS A 3 -7.64 -28.38 3.18
CA LYS A 3 -7.89 -29.33 2.10
C LYS A 3 -9.17 -30.12 2.37
N ASP A 4 -9.35 -30.55 3.61
CA ASP A 4 -10.46 -31.42 3.98
C ASP A 4 -11.76 -30.63 3.96
N GLU A 5 -11.75 -29.39 4.47
CA GLU A 5 -12.88 -28.48 4.46
C GLU A 5 -13.28 -28.06 3.04
N ILE A 6 -12.33 -27.73 2.17
CA ILE A 6 -12.63 -27.36 0.77
C ILE A 6 -13.22 -28.56 0.01
N ASN A 7 -12.79 -29.78 0.31
CA ASN A 7 -13.26 -30.99 -0.37
C ASN A 7 -14.70 -31.37 0.01
N GLU A 8 -15.28 -30.79 1.05
CA GLU A 8 -16.70 -30.97 1.40
C GLU A 8 -17.64 -30.26 0.41
N PHE A 9 -17.11 -29.31 -0.38
CA PHE A 9 -17.89 -28.54 -1.33
C PHE A 9 -17.82 -29.12 -2.75
N ALA A 10 -18.86 -28.83 -3.55
CA ALA A 10 -18.86 -29.11 -4.98
C ALA A 10 -17.70 -28.40 -5.69
N GLU A 11 -17.25 -28.94 -6.83
CA GLU A 11 -16.04 -28.49 -7.55
C GLU A 11 -16.03 -26.97 -7.82
N GLU A 12 -17.15 -26.39 -8.24
CA GLU A 12 -17.26 -24.95 -8.52
C GLU A 12 -17.07 -24.11 -7.25
N SER A 13 -17.72 -24.50 -6.16
CA SER A 13 -17.59 -23.85 -4.85
C SER A 13 -16.17 -23.99 -4.28
N ALA A 14 -15.58 -25.18 -4.40
CA ALA A 14 -14.20 -25.44 -3.99
C ALA A 14 -13.21 -24.55 -4.77
N ASN A 15 -13.40 -24.41 -6.09
CA ASN A 15 -12.61 -23.51 -6.93
C ASN A 15 -12.76 -22.04 -6.51
N TYR A 16 -13.99 -21.59 -6.23
CA TYR A 16 -14.26 -20.23 -5.75
C TYR A 16 -13.56 -19.95 -4.42
N ILE A 17 -13.69 -20.84 -3.44
CA ILE A 17 -13.03 -20.73 -2.13
C ILE A 17 -11.52 -20.70 -2.30
N ALA A 18 -10.95 -21.57 -3.13
CA ALA A 18 -9.51 -21.59 -3.39
C ALA A 18 -9.00 -20.29 -4.03
N LYS A 19 -9.76 -19.69 -4.96
CA LYS A 19 -9.45 -18.37 -5.53
C LYS A 19 -9.49 -17.28 -4.47
N ALA A 20 -10.48 -17.30 -3.58
CA ALA A 20 -10.62 -16.32 -2.50
C ALA A 20 -9.43 -16.40 -1.54
N ILE A 21 -9.07 -17.60 -1.07
CA ILE A 21 -7.92 -17.81 -0.19
C ILE A 21 -6.62 -17.37 -0.87
N TYR A 22 -6.41 -17.75 -2.14
CA TYR A 22 -5.23 -17.33 -2.89
C TYR A 22 -5.14 -15.80 -3.02
N THR A 23 -6.27 -15.12 -3.27
CA THR A 23 -6.33 -13.66 -3.34
C THR A 23 -5.98 -13.00 -2.00
N THR A 24 -6.44 -13.57 -0.88
CA THR A 24 -6.06 -13.10 0.46
C THR A 24 -4.56 -13.24 0.71
N ILE A 25 -3.96 -14.37 0.31
CA ILE A 25 -2.52 -14.57 0.40
C ILE A 25 -1.78 -13.50 -0.42
N LEU A 26 -2.20 -13.24 -1.66
CA LEU A 26 -1.62 -12.17 -2.48
C LEU A 26 -1.71 -10.79 -1.79
N ASN A 27 -2.84 -10.48 -1.17
CA ASN A 27 -3.04 -9.20 -0.50
C ASN A 27 -2.12 -9.03 0.71
N ASP A 28 -2.09 -10.03 1.60
CA ASP A 28 -1.42 -9.92 2.91
C ASP A 28 0.09 -10.09 2.81
N THR A 29 0.56 -10.80 1.78
CA THR A 29 1.99 -10.93 1.48
C THR A 29 2.51 -9.80 0.60
N ASP A 30 1.65 -8.87 0.18
CA ASP A 30 1.94 -7.86 -0.84
C ASP A 30 2.57 -8.49 -2.10
N ASN A 31 1.88 -9.49 -2.65
CA ASN A 31 2.35 -10.30 -3.77
C ASN A 31 3.73 -10.94 -3.48
N PHE A 32 3.82 -11.60 -2.31
CA PHE A 32 5.01 -12.30 -1.84
C PHE A 32 6.25 -11.41 -1.57
N LEU A 33 6.07 -10.09 -1.47
CA LEU A 33 7.17 -9.14 -1.20
C LEU A 33 7.46 -8.92 0.28
N ASN A 34 6.54 -9.30 1.18
CA ASN A 34 6.73 -9.08 2.62
C ASN A 34 7.73 -10.08 3.22
N GLN A 35 8.50 -9.63 4.22
CA GLN A 35 9.54 -10.45 4.86
C GLN A 35 9.02 -11.66 5.65
N ASN A 36 7.72 -11.71 5.95
CA ASN A 36 7.08 -12.82 6.66
C ASN A 36 6.59 -13.93 5.74
N VAL A 37 6.90 -13.87 4.45
CA VAL A 37 6.65 -14.96 3.49
C VAL A 37 7.64 -16.09 3.76
N ASP A 38 7.14 -17.31 3.88
CA ASP A 38 7.89 -18.50 4.25
C ASP A 38 7.50 -19.73 3.41
N GLU A 39 8.08 -20.88 3.74
CA GLU A 39 7.81 -22.16 3.06
C GLU A 39 6.31 -22.52 3.09
N ASP A 40 5.66 -22.34 4.24
CA ASP A 40 4.24 -22.66 4.41
C ASP A 40 3.35 -21.83 3.48
N THR A 41 3.69 -20.56 3.26
CA THR A 41 2.98 -19.69 2.31
C THR A 41 2.95 -20.31 0.91
N PHE A 42 4.10 -20.75 0.39
CA PHE A 42 4.18 -21.36 -0.93
C PHE A 42 3.57 -22.76 -0.98
N LEU A 43 3.68 -23.54 0.10
CA LEU A 43 3.05 -24.85 0.21
C LEU A 43 1.52 -24.74 0.12
N ILE A 44 0.92 -23.76 0.80
CA ILE A 44 -0.52 -23.50 0.72
C ILE A 44 -0.91 -23.10 -0.71
N CYS A 45 -0.18 -22.18 -1.35
CA CYS A 45 -0.43 -21.82 -2.75
C CYS A 45 -0.41 -23.04 -3.69
N SER A 46 0.58 -23.93 -3.54
CA SER A 46 0.68 -25.17 -4.30
C SER A 46 -0.53 -26.09 -4.09
N GLN A 47 -1.01 -26.21 -2.85
CA GLN A 47 -2.21 -26.99 -2.53
C GLN A 47 -3.46 -26.41 -3.18
N LEU A 48 -3.63 -25.09 -3.16
CA LEU A 48 -4.78 -24.40 -3.77
C LEU A 48 -4.86 -24.60 -5.29
N MET A 49 -3.72 -24.73 -5.97
CA MET A 49 -3.67 -24.99 -7.42
C MET A 49 -4.36 -26.31 -7.83
N LYS A 50 -4.49 -27.27 -6.90
CA LYS A 50 -5.21 -28.54 -7.16
C LYS A 50 -6.71 -28.34 -7.43
N TYR A 51 -7.27 -27.20 -7.03
CA TYR A 51 -8.66 -26.83 -7.29
C TYR A 51 -8.86 -26.10 -8.63
N LYS A 52 -7.95 -26.26 -9.59
CA LYS A 52 -8.03 -25.68 -10.95
C LYS A 52 -8.10 -24.14 -10.95
N ILE A 53 -7.45 -23.49 -9.99
CA ILE A 53 -7.30 -22.04 -10.00
C ILE A 53 -6.19 -21.63 -11.00
N ASN A 54 -6.27 -20.40 -11.52
CA ASN A 54 -5.22 -19.82 -12.36
C ASN A 54 -4.58 -18.64 -11.62
N PRO A 55 -3.44 -18.86 -10.94
CA PRO A 55 -2.71 -17.80 -10.23
C PRO A 55 -2.47 -16.55 -11.07
N GLY A 56 -1.99 -16.71 -12.30
CA GLY A 56 -1.71 -15.58 -13.21
C GLY A 56 -2.94 -14.74 -13.48
N ARG A 57 -4.09 -15.37 -13.77
CA ARG A 57 -5.36 -14.67 -13.98
C ARG A 57 -5.88 -13.99 -12.73
N ILE A 58 -5.72 -14.62 -11.55
CA ILE A 58 -6.12 -14.01 -10.27
C ILE A 58 -5.26 -12.77 -10.01
N THR A 59 -3.94 -12.88 -10.16
CA THR A 59 -3.00 -11.76 -10.00
C THR A 59 -3.29 -10.63 -10.98
N GLU A 60 -3.57 -10.95 -12.26
CA GLU A 60 -3.95 -9.98 -13.28
C GLU A 60 -5.20 -9.19 -12.85
N LEU A 61 -6.28 -9.90 -12.49
CA LEU A 61 -7.53 -9.29 -12.09
C LEU A 61 -7.42 -8.48 -10.79
N PHE A 62 -6.65 -8.96 -9.82
CA PHE A 62 -6.55 -8.36 -8.50
C PHE A 62 -5.56 -7.17 -8.46
N LEU A 63 -4.40 -7.29 -9.11
CA LEU A 63 -3.31 -6.31 -8.98
C LEU A 63 -3.08 -5.45 -10.21
N LEU A 64 -3.31 -5.99 -11.42
CA LEU A 64 -2.83 -5.40 -12.68
C LEU A 64 -3.94 -4.77 -13.52
N ASN A 65 -5.20 -5.14 -13.29
CA ASN A 65 -6.35 -4.67 -14.06
C ASN A 65 -6.74 -3.22 -13.70
N LYS A 66 -5.82 -2.29 -13.95
CA LYS A 66 -5.97 -0.86 -13.65
C LYS A 66 -6.23 -0.08 -14.94
N PRO A 67 -7.23 0.82 -14.96
CA PRO A 67 -7.50 1.61 -16.14
C PRO A 67 -6.38 2.63 -16.38
N ALA A 68 -6.18 3.02 -17.65
CA ALA A 68 -5.07 3.89 -18.03
C ALA A 68 -5.05 5.25 -17.32
N ASN A 69 -6.22 5.75 -16.91
CA ASN A 69 -6.34 7.00 -16.17
C ASN A 69 -5.83 6.90 -14.72
N GLU A 70 -6.04 5.74 -14.06
CA GLU A 70 -5.44 5.45 -12.75
C GLU A 70 -3.91 5.39 -12.88
N ILE A 71 -3.40 4.73 -13.91
CA ILE A 71 -1.94 4.66 -14.15
C ILE A 71 -1.34 6.04 -14.45
N ARG A 72 -2.04 6.90 -15.21
CA ARG A 72 -1.59 8.27 -15.45
C ARG A 72 -1.53 9.08 -14.16
N PHE A 73 -2.56 8.97 -13.32
CA PHE A 73 -2.58 9.59 -12.00
C PHE A 73 -1.44 9.12 -11.11
N VAL A 74 -1.14 7.81 -11.09
CA VAL A 74 0.04 7.26 -10.40
C VAL A 74 1.31 7.95 -10.90
N GLY A 75 1.50 8.08 -12.21
CA GLY A 75 2.67 8.74 -12.80
C GLY A 75 2.83 10.20 -12.36
N GLU A 76 1.73 10.95 -12.26
CA GLU A 76 1.75 12.32 -11.76
C GLU A 76 2.18 12.39 -10.29
N VAL A 77 1.63 11.53 -9.43
CA VAL A 77 2.03 11.45 -8.01
C VAL A 77 3.50 11.07 -7.87
N LEU A 78 3.97 10.08 -8.63
CA LEU A 78 5.39 9.68 -8.62
C LEU A 78 6.32 10.80 -9.11
N SER A 79 5.84 11.68 -9.98
CA SER A 79 6.60 12.84 -10.44
C SER A 79 6.77 13.92 -9.36
N THR A 80 6.06 13.80 -8.22
CA THR A 80 6.20 14.70 -7.06
C THR A 80 7.19 14.23 -6.01
N ILE A 81 7.92 13.14 -6.28
CA ILE A 81 8.86 12.57 -5.32
C ILE A 81 9.95 13.57 -4.95
N GLU A 82 10.10 13.79 -3.66
CA GLU A 82 11.19 14.55 -3.04
C GLU A 82 11.88 13.66 -2.00
N THR A 83 13.21 13.74 -1.93
CA THR A 83 14.00 12.95 -0.98
C THR A 83 14.79 13.81 -0.02
N TYR A 84 15.00 13.29 1.20
CA TYR A 84 15.73 13.96 2.27
C TYR A 84 16.68 13.00 2.97
N ASP A 85 17.64 13.57 3.70
CA ASP A 85 18.59 12.85 4.56
C ASP A 85 19.36 11.76 3.81
N LYS A 86 19.96 12.15 2.68
CA LYS A 86 20.66 11.25 1.74
C LYS A 86 19.75 10.11 1.29
N ASP A 87 18.57 10.44 0.75
CA ASP A 87 17.58 9.49 0.23
C ASP A 87 16.99 8.50 1.25
N GLN A 88 17.10 8.77 2.55
CA GLN A 88 16.49 7.93 3.59
C GLN A 88 15.00 8.21 3.79
N ILE A 89 14.54 9.40 3.41
CA ILE A 89 13.14 9.81 3.55
C ILE A 89 12.63 10.18 2.17
N LEU A 90 11.48 9.61 1.79
CA LEU A 90 10.81 9.88 0.52
C LEU A 90 9.44 10.47 0.77
N PHE A 91 9.21 11.69 0.30
CA PHE A 91 7.92 12.35 0.31
C PHE A 91 7.32 12.35 -1.10
N MET A 92 6.01 12.20 -1.19
CA MET A 92 5.24 12.40 -2.42
C MET A 92 3.84 12.90 -2.07
N HIS A 93 3.14 13.54 -3.00
CA HIS A 93 1.81 14.08 -2.76
C HIS A 93 0.85 13.83 -3.92
N ALA A 94 -0.42 13.74 -3.56
CA ALA A 94 -1.54 13.70 -4.49
C ALA A 94 -2.47 14.87 -4.18
N ASP A 95 -2.64 15.78 -5.13
CA ASP A 95 -3.58 16.89 -5.01
C ASP A 95 -4.96 16.58 -5.64
N VAL A 96 -5.95 17.39 -5.29
CA VAL A 96 -7.33 17.21 -5.78
C VAL A 96 -7.44 17.46 -7.29
N ASP A 97 -6.58 18.29 -7.86
CA ASP A 97 -6.59 18.58 -9.29
C ASP A 97 -6.03 17.42 -10.12
N MET A 98 -5.07 16.65 -9.58
CA MET A 98 -4.58 15.39 -10.15
C MET A 98 -5.72 14.37 -10.29
N LEU A 99 -6.53 14.22 -9.25
CA LEU A 99 -7.69 13.33 -9.24
C LEU A 99 -8.73 13.77 -10.28
N LYS A 100 -9.07 15.06 -10.29
CA LYS A 100 -10.05 15.63 -11.22
C LYS A 100 -9.63 15.45 -12.67
N ARG A 101 -8.40 15.82 -13.02
CA ARG A 101 -7.93 15.77 -14.43
C ARG A 101 -7.78 14.34 -14.94
N ASN A 102 -7.49 13.39 -14.06
CA ASN A 102 -7.44 11.96 -14.39
C ASN A 102 -8.78 11.24 -14.21
N ARG A 103 -9.83 11.90 -13.69
CA ARG A 103 -11.13 11.28 -13.41
C ARG A 103 -10.99 10.01 -12.56
N VAL A 104 -10.16 10.10 -11.51
CA VAL A 104 -9.92 9.03 -10.53
C VAL A 104 -10.70 9.38 -9.27
N ASP A 105 -11.42 8.41 -8.72
CA ASP A 105 -12.14 8.59 -7.46
C ASP A 105 -11.18 8.57 -6.25
N HIS A 106 -11.68 8.99 -5.09
CA HIS A 106 -10.84 9.00 -3.90
C HIS A 106 -10.48 7.58 -3.40
N GLU A 107 -11.27 6.56 -3.71
CA GLU A 107 -11.11 5.17 -3.25
C GLU A 107 -10.09 4.38 -4.08
N GLY A 108 -9.93 4.70 -5.37
CA GLY A 108 -8.91 4.18 -6.29
C GLY A 108 -7.48 4.56 -5.93
N ASN A 109 -7.29 5.44 -4.94
CA ASN A 109 -5.99 5.84 -4.39
C ASN A 109 -5.35 4.80 -3.46
N SER A 110 -6.02 3.68 -3.22
CA SER A 110 -5.54 2.68 -2.29
C SER A 110 -4.22 2.07 -2.78
N LYS A 111 -3.16 2.34 -2.01
CA LYS A 111 -1.80 1.78 -2.13
C LYS A 111 -0.82 2.51 -3.07
N LEU A 112 -0.89 3.83 -3.25
CA LEU A 112 0.17 4.58 -3.96
C LEU A 112 1.59 4.36 -3.40
N THR A 113 1.72 4.20 -2.08
CA THR A 113 3.00 3.88 -1.41
C THR A 113 3.62 2.56 -1.85
N ARG A 114 2.87 1.65 -2.50
CA ARG A 114 3.42 0.40 -3.04
C ARG A 114 4.39 0.63 -4.20
N TRP A 115 4.18 1.68 -4.99
CA TRP A 115 4.99 1.96 -6.19
C TRP A 115 6.41 2.42 -5.87
N VAL A 116 6.63 2.93 -4.65
CA VAL A 116 7.93 3.37 -4.14
C VAL A 116 8.46 2.43 -3.04
N LYS A 117 7.80 1.28 -2.83
CA LYS A 117 8.27 0.28 -1.88
C LYS A 117 9.55 -0.35 -2.43
N GLY A 118 10.59 -0.40 -1.61
CA GLY A 118 11.88 -0.96 -2.01
C GLY A 118 12.78 0.00 -2.79
N THR A 119 12.40 1.28 -2.93
CA THR A 119 13.33 2.31 -3.40
C THR A 119 14.61 2.26 -2.56
N HIS A 120 15.76 2.25 -3.25
CA HIS A 120 17.05 2.07 -2.60
C HIS A 120 17.26 3.13 -1.51
N ASN A 121 17.82 2.71 -0.36
CA ASN A 121 18.15 3.55 0.79
C ASN A 121 16.96 4.22 1.52
N VAL A 122 15.75 4.22 0.96
CA VAL A 122 14.55 4.79 1.61
C VAL A 122 14.15 3.96 2.83
N LYS A 123 14.13 4.61 3.99
CA LYS A 123 13.70 4.06 5.27
C LYS A 123 12.26 4.44 5.62
N VAL A 124 11.82 5.63 5.21
CA VAL A 124 10.49 6.16 5.51
C VAL A 124 9.87 6.75 4.25
N THR A 125 8.62 6.37 3.98
CA THR A 125 7.81 6.93 2.90
C THR A 125 6.63 7.68 3.48
N VAL A 126 6.42 8.91 3.01
CA VAL A 126 5.28 9.75 3.36
C VAL A 126 4.50 10.12 2.11
N LEU A 127 3.21 9.89 2.16
CA LEU A 127 2.29 10.30 1.11
C LEU A 127 1.27 11.29 1.67
N TYR A 128 1.25 12.49 1.08
CA TYR A 128 0.31 13.55 1.41
C TYR A 128 -0.87 13.52 0.43
N HIS A 129 -2.04 13.08 0.87
CA HIS A 129 -3.27 13.16 0.08
C HIS A 129 -4.04 14.43 0.44
N GLN A 130 -4.15 15.36 -0.50
CA GLN A 130 -4.95 16.56 -0.30
C GLN A 130 -6.43 16.19 -0.22
N VAL A 131 -7.07 16.58 0.88
CA VAL A 131 -8.53 16.42 1.07
C VAL A 131 -9.23 17.68 0.58
N VAL A 132 -8.74 18.84 1.03
CA VAL A 132 -9.13 20.18 0.59
C VAL A 132 -7.94 21.12 0.74
N LYS A 133 -8.08 22.37 0.30
CA LYS A 133 -7.04 23.40 0.47
C LYS A 133 -6.53 23.43 1.92
N LYS A 134 -5.21 23.30 2.07
CA LYS A 134 -4.50 23.28 3.36
C LYS A 134 -4.92 22.15 4.32
N ARG A 135 -5.38 21.00 3.81
CA ARG A 135 -5.71 19.83 4.63
C ARG A 135 -5.31 18.55 3.92
N TYR A 136 -4.54 17.71 4.60
CA TYR A 136 -3.97 16.51 4.02
C TYR A 136 -4.19 15.30 4.93
N ARG A 137 -4.65 14.19 4.35
CA ARG A 137 -4.52 12.87 4.94
C ARG A 137 -3.13 12.35 4.62
N ILE A 138 -2.36 12.03 5.64
CA ILE A 138 -0.97 11.59 5.53
C ILE A 138 -0.91 10.09 5.77
N SER A 139 -0.22 9.38 4.89
CA SER A 139 0.12 7.98 5.06
C SER A 139 1.63 7.83 5.28
N LEU A 140 2.01 7.19 6.38
CA LEU A 140 3.39 6.90 6.75
C LEU A 140 3.66 5.40 6.60
N ARG A 141 4.80 5.04 6.01
CA ARG A 141 5.29 3.65 5.89
C ARG A 141 6.76 3.57 6.26
N SER A 142 7.14 2.58 7.05
CA SER A 142 8.54 2.26 7.34
C SER A 142 8.70 0.82 7.81
N ASN A 143 9.81 0.18 7.45
CA ASN A 143 10.25 -1.07 8.05
C ASN A 143 11.30 -0.87 9.17
N TYR A 144 11.76 0.36 9.36
CA TYR A 144 12.91 0.69 10.22
C TYR A 144 12.51 1.41 11.51
N ILE A 145 11.49 2.27 11.45
CA ILE A 145 11.03 3.07 12.58
C ILE A 145 9.57 2.80 12.91
N ASN A 146 9.15 3.18 14.11
CA ASN A 146 7.76 3.12 14.54
C ASN A 146 6.99 4.38 14.10
N VAL A 147 6.44 4.36 12.88
CA VAL A 147 5.67 5.49 12.32
C VAL A 147 4.35 5.75 13.04
N ASN A 148 3.85 4.80 13.84
CA ASN A 148 2.67 5.03 14.66
C ASN A 148 2.90 6.12 15.70
N LYS A 149 4.11 6.21 16.28
CA LYS A 149 4.47 7.27 17.25
C LYS A 149 4.32 8.67 16.67
N ILE A 150 4.64 8.83 15.38
CA ILE A 150 4.48 10.10 14.66
C ILE A 150 2.99 10.36 14.41
N ALA A 151 2.26 9.36 13.90
CA ALA A 151 0.84 9.53 13.57
C ALA A 151 -0.03 9.90 14.78
N VAL A 152 0.22 9.32 15.97
CA VAL A 152 -0.56 9.63 17.19
C VAL A 152 -0.30 11.04 17.72
N LYS A 153 0.88 11.65 17.50
CA LYS A 153 1.13 13.08 17.81
C LYS A 153 0.10 13.99 17.12
N TYR A 154 -0.39 13.57 15.96
CA TYR A 154 -1.35 14.31 15.13
C TYR A 154 -2.78 13.75 15.18
N GLY A 155 -3.14 13.04 16.25
CA GLY A 155 -4.48 12.48 16.43
C GLY A 155 -4.84 11.34 15.45
N GLY A 156 -3.83 10.77 14.79
CA GLY A 156 -3.97 9.61 13.92
C GLY A 156 -3.71 8.28 14.63
N GLY A 157 -3.35 7.26 13.87
CA GLY A 157 -3.08 5.92 14.40
C GLY A 157 -2.74 4.89 13.32
N GLY A 158 -2.67 3.62 13.72
CA GLY A 158 -2.35 2.49 12.85
C GLY A 158 -1.33 1.53 13.46
N HIS A 159 -0.61 0.81 12.59
CA HIS A 159 0.43 -0.13 12.99
C HIS A 159 1.82 0.52 13.02
N LYS A 160 2.76 -0.11 13.74
CA LYS A 160 4.15 0.35 13.87
C LYS A 160 4.81 0.67 12.53
N LYS A 161 4.53 -0.11 11.49
CA LYS A 161 5.13 0.00 10.15
C LYS A 161 4.27 0.77 9.14
N ALA A 162 3.00 1.02 9.47
CA ALA A 162 2.01 1.61 8.59
C ALA A 162 0.95 2.35 9.40
N SER A 163 1.02 3.68 9.40
CA SER A 163 0.08 4.54 10.13
C SER A 163 -0.32 5.75 9.29
N GLY A 164 -1.29 6.51 9.77
CA GLY A 164 -1.69 7.75 9.12
C GLY A 164 -2.40 8.70 10.07
N CYS A 165 -2.46 9.96 9.66
CA CYS A 165 -3.11 11.06 10.39
C CYS A 165 -3.71 12.06 9.39
N GLU A 166 -4.47 13.03 9.88
CA GLU A 166 -4.92 14.17 9.10
C GLU A 166 -4.37 15.45 9.71
N MET A 167 -3.71 16.28 8.89
CA MET A 167 -3.09 17.53 9.33
C MET A 167 -3.61 18.71 8.51
N LYS A 168 -3.64 19.89 9.15
CA LYS A 168 -4.01 21.16 8.51
C LYS A 168 -2.76 22.03 8.39
N GLY A 169 -2.55 22.63 7.23
CA GLY A 169 -1.36 23.42 6.91
C GLY A 169 -1.09 23.46 5.41
N SER A 170 -0.18 24.33 4.97
CA SER A 170 0.38 24.25 3.62
C SER A 170 1.21 22.98 3.46
N LEU A 171 1.40 22.49 2.22
CA LEU A 171 2.18 21.26 1.99
C LEU A 171 3.60 21.41 2.55
N GLU A 172 4.25 22.56 2.34
CA GLU A 172 5.61 22.84 2.81
C GLU A 172 5.72 22.91 4.34
N GLU A 173 4.73 23.50 5.02
CA GLU A 173 4.65 23.46 6.49
C GLU A 173 4.58 22.02 7.00
N LEU A 174 3.73 21.19 6.39
CA LEU A 174 3.53 19.80 6.80
C LEU A 174 4.75 18.92 6.48
N LYS A 175 5.45 19.17 5.37
CA LYS A 175 6.71 18.53 5.04
C LYS A 175 7.78 18.84 6.09
N THR A 176 7.96 20.12 6.42
CA THR A 176 8.95 20.56 7.41
C THR A 176 8.70 19.91 8.77
N THR A 177 7.46 20.00 9.27
CA THR A 177 7.06 19.40 10.55
C THR A 177 7.29 17.89 10.59
N LEU A 178 6.86 17.15 9.56
CA LEU A 178 7.05 15.69 9.54
C LEU A 178 8.49 15.26 9.33
N LEU A 179 9.29 16.06 8.61
CA LEU A 179 10.70 15.79 8.43
C LEU A 179 11.43 15.80 9.79
N GLU A 180 11.13 16.76 10.66
CA GLU A 180 11.68 16.83 12.01
C GLU A 180 11.26 15.63 12.87
N ASP A 181 9.97 15.29 12.89
CA ASP A 181 9.47 14.12 13.64
C ASP A 181 10.09 12.81 13.17
N ILE A 182 10.31 12.65 11.86
CA ILE A 182 10.92 11.44 11.30
C ILE A 182 12.39 11.37 11.72
N ARG A 183 13.11 12.49 11.71
CA ARG A 183 14.50 12.55 12.18
C ARG A 183 14.65 12.19 13.66
N GLU A 184 13.67 12.52 14.50
CA GLU A 184 13.67 12.08 15.90
C GLU A 184 13.52 10.56 16.08
N GLN A 185 13.01 9.85 15.07
CA GLN A 185 12.78 8.40 15.13
C GLN A 185 13.86 7.58 14.39
N LEU A 186 14.67 8.21 13.53
CA LEU A 186 15.74 7.58 12.73
C LEU A 186 17.05 7.47 13.51
#